data_AF-A0A2P6FX00-F1
#
_entry.id   AF-A0A2P6FX00-F1
#
_cell.length_a   1.000
_cell.length_b   1.000
_cell.length_c   1.000
_cell.angle_alpha   90.00
_cell.angle_beta   90.00
_cell.angle_gamma   90.00
#
_symmetry.space_group_name_H-M   'P 1'
#
loop_
_entity.id
_entity.type
_entity.pdbx_description
1 polymer ?
#
loop_
_entity_poly.entity_id
_entity_poly.type
_entity_poly.pdbx_seq_one_letter_code
_entity_poly.pdbx_strand_id
1 'polypeptide(L)'
;MRKIYESATAALDGILFDGMLIAAGGFGLCGIPENLIDEISKTKIKELTVASNNAGVDDFGLGKLLATQQIKKMISSYVGENAEFMRQYLAGELELEFTPQGTLAERMRAGGAGIPGFYTKTGVGTTVAEGKEHKVFNDQTYILELGMVADLSIVKAWKGDAQGNLVYRKTARNFNPNAATCGKICVAEVEEIVSVGALDPDEIHTPGIFVNRIIKGDHEKRIENLTLSNSEEAT
;
A
#
# COMPACT_ATOMS: atom_id res chain seq x y z
N MET A 1 -25.03 -3.21 2.63
CA MET A 1 -24.53 -1.86 2.89
C MET A 1 -24.09 -1.24 1.58
N ARG A 2 -24.39 0.04 1.32
CA ARG A 2 -23.91 0.76 0.13
C ARG A 2 -22.43 1.07 0.33
N LYS A 3 -21.56 0.60 -0.58
CA LYS A 3 -20.11 0.81 -0.50
C LYS A 3 -19.61 1.98 -1.34
N ILE A 4 -20.40 2.46 -2.30
CA ILE A 4 -20.00 3.56 -3.19
C ILE A 4 -20.13 4.89 -2.47
N TYR A 5 -19.04 5.65 -2.43
CA TYR A 5 -18.94 7.02 -1.95
C TYR A 5 -18.65 7.97 -3.12
N GLU A 6 -19.09 9.22 -2.99
CA GLU A 6 -19.03 10.21 -4.07
C GLU A 6 -17.67 10.90 -4.20
N SER A 7 -16.84 10.86 -3.15
CA SER A 7 -15.53 11.50 -3.12
C SER A 7 -14.60 10.84 -2.09
N ALA A 8 -13.29 11.11 -2.21
CA ALA A 8 -12.30 10.71 -1.21
C ALA A 8 -12.63 11.26 0.19
N THR A 9 -13.06 12.52 0.29
CA THR A 9 -13.50 13.14 1.55
C THR A 9 -14.61 12.32 2.20
N ALA A 10 -15.68 12.00 1.45
CA ALA A 10 -16.79 11.22 1.98
C ALA A 10 -16.37 9.80 2.36
N ALA A 11 -15.46 9.19 1.58
CA ALA A 11 -14.97 7.84 1.84
C ALA A 11 -14.01 7.76 3.04
N LEU A 12 -13.36 8.86 3.43
CA LEU A 12 -12.46 8.92 4.59
C LEU A 12 -13.12 9.54 5.83
N ASP A 13 -14.32 10.09 5.68
CA ASP A 13 -15.05 10.69 6.80
C ASP A 13 -15.32 9.67 7.92
N GLY A 14 -15.07 10.12 9.16
CA GLY A 14 -15.27 9.36 10.39
C GLY A 14 -14.33 8.17 10.64
N ILE A 15 -13.27 7.98 9.83
CA ILE A 15 -12.34 6.83 10.01
C ILE A 15 -10.87 7.22 10.18
N LEU A 16 -10.53 8.49 10.00
CA LEU A 16 -9.17 9.01 10.19
C LEU A 16 -8.95 9.44 11.64
N PHE A 17 -7.78 9.12 12.21
CA PHE A 17 -7.37 9.52 13.56
C PHE A 17 -5.83 9.55 13.67
N ASP A 18 -5.32 10.31 14.65
CA ASP A 18 -3.88 10.40 14.92
C ASP A 18 -3.30 9.05 15.35
N GLY A 19 -2.08 8.75 14.91
CA GLY A 19 -1.40 7.51 15.32
C GLY A 19 -1.83 6.25 14.57
N MET A 20 -2.73 6.36 13.59
CA MET A 20 -3.25 5.19 12.88
C MET A 20 -2.18 4.51 12.01
N LEU A 21 -2.29 3.17 11.88
CA LEU A 21 -1.53 2.41 10.91
C LEU A 21 -2.28 2.38 9.57
N ILE A 22 -1.66 2.91 8.52
CA ILE A 22 -2.18 2.90 7.15
C ILE A 22 -1.36 1.91 6.30
N ALA A 23 -2.02 0.93 5.68
CA ALA A 23 -1.43 0.12 4.61
C ALA A 23 -1.80 0.73 3.24
N ALA A 24 -0.81 1.16 2.48
CA ALA A 24 -1.02 1.75 1.16
C ALA A 24 -0.55 0.80 0.05
N GLY A 25 -1.40 0.60 -0.95
CA GLY A 25 -1.02 -0.07 -2.18
C GLY A 25 -0.15 0.79 -3.09
N GLY A 26 0.45 0.17 -4.10
CA GLY A 26 1.32 0.83 -5.08
C GLY A 26 2.76 0.32 -5.08
N PHE A 27 3.49 0.67 -6.14
CA PHE A 27 4.92 0.43 -6.30
C PHE A 27 5.53 1.61 -7.08
N GLY A 28 6.47 2.34 -6.47
CA GLY A 28 6.86 3.66 -6.97
C GLY A 28 5.62 4.55 -7.09
N LEU A 29 5.35 5.04 -8.31
CA LEU A 29 4.13 5.80 -8.64
C LEU A 29 3.05 4.96 -9.35
N CYS A 30 3.28 3.66 -9.53
CA CYS A 30 2.39 2.78 -10.29
C CYS A 30 1.34 2.13 -9.38
N GLY A 31 0.07 2.44 -9.64
CA GLY A 31 -1.06 1.87 -8.88
C GLY A 31 -1.15 2.40 -7.46
N ILE A 32 -0.83 3.68 -7.25
CA ILE A 32 -1.00 4.36 -5.96
C ILE A 32 -2.42 4.97 -5.85
N PRO A 33 -2.99 5.06 -4.63
CA PRO A 33 -4.29 5.68 -4.40
C PRO A 33 -4.19 7.21 -4.29
N GLU A 34 -3.97 7.89 -5.42
CA GLU A 34 -3.69 9.33 -5.53
C GLU A 34 -4.72 10.21 -4.81
N ASN A 35 -6.02 9.99 -5.03
CA ASN A 35 -7.07 10.86 -4.49
C ASN A 35 -7.22 10.67 -2.97
N LEU A 36 -7.09 9.43 -2.50
CA LEU A 36 -7.12 9.12 -1.08
C LEU A 36 -5.90 9.71 -0.35
N ILE A 37 -4.70 9.58 -0.92
CA ILE A 37 -3.49 10.19 -0.36
C ILE A 37 -3.62 11.71 -0.32
N ASP A 38 -4.09 12.31 -1.41
CA ASP A 38 -4.33 13.75 -1.50
C ASP A 38 -5.30 14.24 -0.44
N GLU A 39 -6.36 13.50 -0.19
CA GLU A 39 -7.32 13.88 0.82
C GLU A 39 -6.76 13.76 2.24
N ILE A 40 -6.03 12.68 2.55
CA ILE A 40 -5.34 12.53 3.84
C ILE A 40 -4.35 13.70 4.05
N SER A 41 -3.65 14.12 2.99
CA SER A 41 -2.65 15.20 3.04
C SER A 41 -3.22 16.58 3.40
N LYS A 42 -4.52 16.79 3.21
CA LYS A 42 -5.23 18.03 3.57
C LYS A 42 -5.74 18.02 5.01
N THR A 43 -5.76 16.86 5.66
CA THR A 43 -6.22 16.74 7.05
C THR A 43 -5.14 17.22 8.02
N LYS A 44 -5.51 17.34 9.30
CA LYS A 44 -4.56 17.68 10.38
C LYS A 44 -4.04 16.46 11.13
N ILE A 45 -4.36 15.24 10.68
CA ILE A 45 -3.97 14.04 11.40
C ILE A 45 -2.46 13.84 11.32
N LYS A 46 -1.86 13.38 12.40
CA LYS A 46 -0.40 13.23 12.56
C LYS A 46 -0.06 11.89 13.21
N GLU A 47 1.23 11.70 13.44
CA GLU A 47 1.79 10.49 14.06
C GLU A 47 1.50 9.21 13.27
N LEU A 48 1.25 9.31 11.97
CA LEU A 48 0.88 8.17 11.15
C LEU A 48 2.03 7.16 11.07
N THR A 49 1.68 5.88 11.19
CA THR A 49 2.55 4.80 10.72
C THR A 49 2.04 4.37 9.35
N VAL A 50 2.89 4.38 8.33
CA VAL A 50 2.49 4.00 6.97
C VAL A 50 3.32 2.82 6.49
N ALA A 51 2.62 1.74 6.13
CA ALA A 51 3.20 0.55 5.51
C ALA A 51 2.96 0.60 4.00
N SER A 52 4.04 0.73 3.24
CA SER A 52 4.02 0.82 1.78
C SER A 52 5.37 0.40 1.22
N ASN A 53 5.40 -0.16 0.01
CA ASN A 53 6.66 -0.54 -0.64
C ASN A 53 7.63 0.64 -0.73
N ASN A 54 7.11 1.81 -1.12
CA ASN A 54 7.83 3.09 -1.23
C ASN A 54 6.99 4.24 -0.68
N ALA A 55 7.61 5.41 -0.52
CA ALA A 55 6.92 6.65 -0.18
C ALA A 55 6.53 7.50 -1.41
N GLY A 56 6.70 7.02 -2.64
CA GLY A 56 6.56 7.87 -3.83
C GLY A 56 7.69 8.90 -3.93
N VAL A 57 7.41 10.04 -4.54
CA VAL A 57 8.37 11.15 -4.74
C VAL A 57 7.92 12.40 -3.97
N ASP A 58 8.79 13.39 -3.82
CA ASP A 58 8.58 14.55 -2.95
C ASP A 58 7.21 15.24 -3.12
N ASP A 59 6.73 15.40 -4.36
CA ASP A 59 5.48 16.11 -4.68
C ASP A 59 4.31 15.17 -5.04
N PHE A 60 4.50 13.84 -5.03
CA PHE A 60 3.51 12.90 -5.56
C PHE A 60 3.47 11.56 -4.82
N GLY A 61 2.25 11.06 -4.59
CA GLY A 61 2.04 9.89 -3.73
C GLY A 61 2.28 10.22 -2.25
N LEU A 62 2.79 9.25 -1.48
CA LEU A 62 2.95 9.40 -0.02
C LEU A 62 3.94 10.49 0.39
N GLY A 63 4.79 10.98 -0.53
CA GLY A 63 5.68 12.12 -0.30
C GLY A 63 4.93 13.38 0.12
N LYS A 64 3.67 13.53 -0.30
CA LYS A 64 2.79 14.61 0.16
C LYS A 64 2.53 14.58 1.67
N LEU A 65 2.48 13.39 2.27
CA LEU A 65 2.31 13.19 3.71
C LEU A 65 3.62 13.39 4.48
N LEU A 66 4.77 13.18 3.83
CA LEU A 66 6.09 13.52 4.37
C LEU A 66 6.28 15.04 4.39
N ALA A 67 5.96 15.73 3.30
CA ALA A 67 6.08 17.18 3.19
C ALA A 67 5.24 17.94 4.24
N THR A 68 4.11 17.36 4.63
CA THR A 68 3.20 17.89 5.68
C THR A 68 3.53 17.39 7.09
N GLN A 69 4.57 16.55 7.24
CA GLN A 69 5.00 15.94 8.50
C GLN A 69 3.85 15.25 9.23
N GLN A 70 3.06 14.47 8.48
CA GLN A 70 1.98 13.66 9.04
C GLN A 70 2.45 12.25 9.40
N ILE A 71 3.52 11.77 8.74
CA ILE A 71 4.08 10.44 8.97
C ILE A 71 5.17 10.50 10.04
N LYS A 72 4.99 9.74 11.11
CA LYS A 72 6.02 9.50 12.13
C LYS A 72 6.89 8.30 11.77
N LYS A 73 6.29 7.24 11.23
CA LYS A 73 6.98 5.98 10.95
C LYS A 73 6.62 5.41 9.59
N MET A 74 7.63 5.01 8.82
CA MET A 74 7.47 4.25 7.58
C MET A 74 7.89 2.79 7.78
N ILE A 75 7.06 1.87 7.33
CA ILE A 75 7.40 0.45 7.17
C ILE A 75 7.53 0.20 5.68
N SER A 76 8.76 0.16 5.17
CA SER A 76 9.04 0.15 3.74
C SER A 76 10.22 -0.75 3.37
N SER A 77 10.20 -1.22 2.12
CA SER A 77 11.28 -2.05 1.57
C SER A 77 12.29 -1.26 0.75
N TYR A 78 11.92 -0.08 0.27
CA TYR A 78 12.80 0.77 -0.49
C TYR A 78 12.37 2.23 -0.36
N VAL A 79 13.30 3.09 0.06
CA VAL A 79 13.05 4.52 0.27
C VAL A 79 13.09 5.28 -1.07
N GLY A 80 14.08 4.98 -1.92
CA GLY A 80 14.20 5.54 -3.28
C GLY A 80 14.52 7.03 -3.36
N GLU A 81 14.08 7.64 -4.47
CA GLU A 81 14.32 9.02 -4.92
C GLU A 81 13.46 10.08 -4.18
N ASN A 82 13.35 9.99 -2.86
CA ASN A 82 12.62 10.96 -2.04
C ASN A 82 13.59 11.69 -1.10
N ALA A 83 13.96 12.92 -1.48
CA ALA A 83 14.97 13.68 -0.77
C ALA A 83 14.47 14.12 0.61
N GLU A 84 13.18 14.44 0.73
CA GLU A 84 12.57 14.84 1.99
C GLU A 84 12.50 13.67 2.97
N PHE A 85 12.19 12.46 2.50
CA PHE A 85 12.27 11.24 3.30
C PHE A 85 13.67 11.10 3.90
N MET A 86 14.70 11.14 3.06
CA MET A 86 16.08 10.95 3.50
C MET A 86 16.51 12.04 4.48
N ARG A 87 16.10 13.29 4.26
CA ARG A 87 16.33 14.41 5.18
C ARG A 87 15.69 14.14 6.55
N GLN A 88 14.40 13.79 6.60
CA GLN A 88 13.66 13.53 7.84
C GLN A 88 14.23 12.33 8.60
N TYR A 89 14.58 11.25 7.89
CA TYR A 89 15.18 10.06 8.49
C TYR A 89 16.54 10.37 9.13
N LEU A 90 17.43 11.08 8.43
CA LEU A 90 18.75 11.47 8.94
C LEU A 90 18.64 12.49 10.10
N ALA A 91 17.60 13.31 10.12
CA ALA A 91 17.30 14.24 11.21
C ALA A 91 16.65 13.56 12.44
N GLY A 92 16.24 12.29 12.32
CA GLY A 92 15.49 11.58 13.37
C GLY A 92 14.04 12.05 13.52
N GLU A 93 13.51 12.77 12.53
CA GLU A 93 12.11 13.22 12.46
C GLU A 93 11.17 12.10 11.99
N LEU A 94 11.70 11.15 11.20
CA LEU A 94 10.98 10.01 10.63
C LEU A 94 11.63 8.69 11.07
N GLU A 95 10.85 7.82 11.69
CA GLU A 95 11.26 6.45 11.99
C GLU A 95 11.13 5.56 10.74
N LEU A 96 12.11 4.70 10.49
CA LEU A 96 12.07 3.72 9.41
C LEU A 96 12.22 2.30 9.94
N GLU A 97 11.21 1.47 9.70
CA GLU A 97 11.30 0.02 9.80
C GLU A 97 11.57 -0.57 8.42
N PHE A 98 12.84 -0.79 8.10
CA PHE A 98 13.23 -1.40 6.85
C PHE A 98 12.81 -2.88 6.81
N THR A 99 11.90 -3.21 5.89
CA THR A 99 11.34 -4.57 5.75
C THR A 99 11.58 -5.09 4.34
N PRO A 100 12.27 -6.22 4.13
CA PRO A 100 12.46 -6.79 2.80
C PRO A 100 11.14 -6.90 2.03
N GLN A 101 11.14 -6.56 0.74
CA GLN A 101 9.91 -6.42 -0.06
C GLN A 101 9.00 -7.66 0.00
N GLY A 102 9.57 -8.86 -0.16
CA GLY A 102 8.82 -10.11 -0.05
C GLY A 102 8.25 -10.34 1.35
N THR A 103 9.01 -9.98 2.39
CA THR A 103 8.54 -10.02 3.78
C THR A 103 7.40 -9.02 4.01
N LEU A 104 7.49 -7.79 3.51
CA LEU A 104 6.42 -6.79 3.66
C LEU A 104 5.11 -7.27 3.02
N ALA A 105 5.20 -7.80 1.80
CA ALA A 105 4.06 -8.38 1.09
C ALA A 105 3.43 -9.53 1.89
N GLU A 106 4.28 -10.43 2.42
CA GLU A 106 3.83 -11.59 3.18
C GLU A 106 3.27 -11.21 4.55
N ARG A 107 3.79 -10.16 5.21
CA ARG A 107 3.23 -9.62 6.47
C ARG A 107 1.81 -9.10 6.25
N MET A 108 1.56 -8.35 5.18
CA MET A 108 0.21 -7.89 4.83
C MET A 108 -0.72 -9.07 4.53
N ARG A 109 -0.29 -10.00 3.66
CA ARG A 109 -1.08 -11.20 3.33
C ARG A 109 -1.39 -12.03 4.58
N ALA A 110 -0.39 -12.29 5.43
CA ALA A 110 -0.53 -13.06 6.65
C ALA A 110 -1.55 -12.42 7.60
N GLY A 111 -1.47 -11.10 7.81
CA GLY A 111 -2.44 -10.38 8.64
C GLY A 111 -3.87 -10.47 8.09
N GLY A 112 -4.06 -10.26 6.79
CA GLY A 112 -5.37 -10.41 6.14
C GLY A 112 -5.91 -11.85 6.15
N ALA A 113 -5.03 -12.84 6.24
CA ALA A 113 -5.39 -14.26 6.36
C ALA A 113 -5.55 -14.74 7.82
N GLY A 114 -5.37 -13.85 8.82
CA GLY A 114 -5.43 -14.22 10.24
C GLY A 114 -4.23 -15.05 10.74
N ILE A 115 -3.09 -14.99 10.05
CA ILE A 115 -1.84 -15.64 10.44
C ILE A 115 -1.02 -14.65 11.28
N PRO A 116 -0.86 -14.87 12.60
CA PRO A 116 -0.19 -13.91 13.48
C PRO A 116 1.31 -13.83 13.26
N GLY A 117 1.93 -14.90 12.77
CA GLY A 117 3.35 -14.90 12.41
C GLY A 117 3.73 -16.07 11.51
N PHE A 118 4.81 -15.90 10.76
CA PHE A 118 5.35 -16.87 9.83
C PHE A 118 6.89 -16.82 9.83
N TYR A 119 7.55 -17.94 9.54
CA TYR A 119 9.01 -17.97 9.42
C TYR A 119 9.44 -17.72 7.97
N THR A 120 10.46 -16.91 7.78
CA THR A 120 11.08 -16.65 6.47
C THR A 120 12.61 -16.66 6.58
N LYS A 121 13.28 -17.08 5.51
CA LYS A 121 14.74 -17.08 5.42
C LYS A 121 15.28 -15.68 5.12
N THR A 122 14.44 -14.82 4.54
CA THR A 122 14.82 -13.47 4.10
C THR A 122 15.23 -12.61 5.30
N GLY A 123 16.47 -12.13 5.31
CA GLY A 123 17.02 -11.29 6.39
C GLY A 123 17.87 -12.03 7.42
N VAL A 124 17.92 -13.37 7.39
CA VAL A 124 18.82 -14.15 8.25
C VAL A 124 20.27 -13.71 8.03
N GLY A 125 20.99 -13.42 9.12
CA GLY A 125 22.38 -12.96 9.07
C GLY A 125 22.55 -11.47 8.69
N THR A 126 21.48 -10.69 8.63
CA THR A 126 21.52 -9.24 8.43
C THR A 126 20.91 -8.51 9.62
N THR A 127 21.01 -7.17 9.63
CA THR A 127 20.39 -6.32 10.67
C THR A 127 18.87 -6.50 10.75
N VAL A 128 18.21 -6.97 9.68
CA VAL A 128 16.77 -7.26 9.66
C VAL A 128 16.39 -8.38 10.65
N ALA A 129 17.32 -9.29 10.96
CA ALA A 129 17.08 -10.39 11.89
C ALA A 129 17.26 -10.02 13.37
N GLU A 130 17.81 -8.84 13.67
CA GLU A 130 18.09 -8.42 15.04
C GLU A 130 16.80 -8.34 15.88
N GLY A 131 16.82 -8.93 17.07
CA GLY A 131 15.66 -8.97 17.98
C GLY A 131 14.54 -9.94 17.57
N LYS A 132 14.66 -10.68 16.47
CA LYS A 132 13.64 -11.65 16.01
C LYS A 132 13.94 -13.06 16.48
N GLU A 133 12.88 -13.84 16.66
CA GLU A 133 13.01 -15.27 16.97
C GLU A 133 13.60 -16.01 15.78
N HIS A 134 14.59 -16.87 16.05
CA HIS A 134 15.22 -17.73 15.05
C HIS A 134 14.77 -19.18 15.23
N LYS A 135 14.53 -19.88 14.12
CA LYS A 135 14.15 -21.29 14.13
C LYS A 135 14.79 -22.05 12.97
N VAL A 136 15.23 -23.27 13.23
CA VAL A 136 15.81 -24.16 12.21
C VAL A 136 14.73 -25.08 11.66
N PHE A 137 14.61 -25.12 10.33
CA PHE A 137 13.83 -26.10 9.59
C PHE A 137 14.73 -26.73 8.53
N ASN A 138 14.84 -28.06 8.50
CA ASN A 138 15.64 -28.80 7.52
C ASN A 138 17.08 -28.23 7.37
N ASP A 139 17.77 -28.06 8.50
CA ASP A 139 19.14 -27.51 8.57
C ASP A 139 19.33 -26.08 8.05
N GLN A 140 18.23 -25.35 7.82
CA GLN A 140 18.25 -23.94 7.44
C GLN A 140 17.63 -23.07 8.54
N THR A 141 18.29 -21.97 8.86
CA THR A 141 17.79 -20.97 9.81
C THR A 141 16.80 -20.03 9.14
N TYR A 142 15.72 -19.72 9.85
CA TYR A 142 14.67 -18.77 9.49
C TYR A 142 14.44 -17.81 10.65
N ILE A 143 13.86 -16.64 10.36
CA ILE A 143 13.39 -15.66 11.35
C ILE A 143 11.87 -15.56 11.36
N LEU A 144 11.30 -15.35 12.55
CA LEU A 144 9.88 -15.08 12.73
C LEU A 144 9.55 -13.64 12.31
N GLU A 145 8.55 -13.50 11.44
CA GLU A 145 7.93 -12.24 11.05
C GLU A 145 6.46 -12.24 11.45
N LEU A 146 5.93 -11.06 11.80
CA LEU A 146 4.57 -10.92 12.30
C LEU A 146 3.61 -10.45 11.21
N GLY A 147 2.41 -11.05 11.17
CA GLY A 147 1.32 -10.59 10.33
C GLY A 147 0.95 -9.14 10.66
N MET A 148 0.61 -8.36 9.64
CA MET A 148 0.30 -6.94 9.76
C MET A 148 -1.20 -6.71 9.58
N VAL A 149 -1.85 -6.08 10.56
CA VAL A 149 -3.24 -5.63 10.45
C VAL A 149 -3.27 -4.13 10.63
N ALA A 150 -3.60 -3.40 9.56
CA ALA A 150 -3.69 -1.95 9.54
C ALA A 150 -5.05 -1.45 10.00
N ASP A 151 -5.12 -0.23 10.53
CA ASP A 151 -6.40 0.42 10.87
C ASP A 151 -7.15 0.82 9.60
N LEU A 152 -6.40 1.31 8.61
CA LEU A 152 -6.90 1.69 7.30
C LEU A 152 -6.02 1.08 6.20
N SER A 153 -6.66 0.55 5.17
CA SER A 153 -6.01 0.27 3.90
C SER A 153 -6.54 1.20 2.81
N ILE A 154 -5.63 1.80 2.05
CA ILE A 154 -5.96 2.59 0.87
C ILE A 154 -5.36 1.92 -0.37
N VAL A 155 -6.22 1.62 -1.36
CA VAL A 155 -5.82 0.84 -2.53
C VAL A 155 -6.36 1.43 -3.83
N LYS A 156 -5.67 1.15 -4.92
CA LYS A 156 -6.00 1.57 -6.28
C LYS A 156 -6.27 0.34 -7.16
N ALA A 157 -7.41 0.31 -7.83
CA ALA A 157 -7.71 -0.68 -8.87
C ALA A 157 -8.10 -0.02 -10.19
N TRP A 158 -8.20 -0.80 -11.27
CA TRP A 158 -8.66 -0.28 -12.56
C TRP A 158 -10.18 -0.17 -12.56
N LYS A 159 -10.88 -1.28 -12.30
CA LYS A 159 -12.34 -1.31 -12.20
C LYS A 159 -12.77 -1.84 -10.84
N GLY A 160 -13.94 -1.42 -10.41
CA GLY A 160 -14.68 -2.12 -9.37
C GLY A 160 -16.19 -2.06 -9.57
N ASP A 161 -16.93 -2.84 -8.80
CA ASP A 161 -18.40 -2.81 -8.81
C ASP A 161 -18.97 -2.30 -7.48
N ALA A 162 -20.30 -2.18 -7.40
CA ALA A 162 -21.00 -1.72 -6.19
C ALA A 162 -20.88 -2.67 -4.98
N GLN A 163 -20.46 -3.93 -5.19
CA GLN A 163 -20.18 -4.89 -4.12
C GLN A 163 -18.73 -4.80 -3.63
N GLY A 164 -17.88 -4.02 -4.32
CA GLY A 164 -16.48 -3.80 -3.99
C GLY A 164 -15.54 -4.80 -4.66
N ASN A 165 -16.01 -5.63 -5.59
CA ASN A 165 -15.10 -6.51 -6.34
C ASN A 165 -14.15 -5.66 -7.17
N LEU A 166 -12.86 -6.00 -7.20
CA LEU A 166 -11.84 -5.21 -7.88
C LEU A 166 -11.12 -6.00 -8.97
N VAL A 167 -10.82 -5.30 -10.07
CA VAL A 167 -9.95 -5.74 -11.14
C VAL A 167 -8.80 -4.76 -11.31
N TYR A 168 -7.56 -5.25 -11.27
CA TYR A 168 -6.35 -4.45 -11.47
C TYR A 168 -5.81 -4.62 -12.89
N ARG A 169 -5.06 -3.63 -13.38
CA ARG A 169 -4.52 -3.61 -14.74
C ARG A 169 -2.99 -3.61 -14.75
N LYS A 170 -2.39 -4.59 -15.42
CA LYS A 170 -0.94 -4.72 -15.58
C LYS A 170 -0.20 -4.74 -14.23
N THR A 171 0.97 -4.13 -14.15
CA THR A 171 1.82 -4.07 -12.94
C THR A 171 1.30 -3.13 -11.86
N ALA A 172 0.23 -2.37 -12.13
CA ALA A 172 -0.45 -1.54 -11.12
C ALA A 172 -1.17 -2.37 -10.04
N ARG A 173 -1.23 -3.71 -10.18
CA ARG A 173 -1.74 -4.61 -9.15
C ARG A 173 -0.85 -4.61 -7.91
N ASN A 174 0.44 -4.88 -8.07
CA ASN A 174 1.47 -4.92 -7.02
C ASN A 174 0.96 -5.25 -5.59
N PHE A 175 1.11 -4.34 -4.64
CA PHE A 175 0.73 -4.49 -3.23
C PHE A 175 -0.76 -4.28 -2.95
N ASN A 176 -1.54 -3.77 -3.92
CA ASN A 176 -2.94 -3.41 -3.69
C ASN A 176 -3.80 -4.58 -3.15
N PRO A 177 -3.74 -5.82 -3.69
CA PRO A 177 -4.50 -6.93 -3.12
C PRO A 177 -4.09 -7.25 -1.67
N ASN A 178 -2.79 -7.27 -1.37
CA ASN A 178 -2.30 -7.59 -0.04
C ASN A 178 -2.72 -6.52 0.97
N ALA A 179 -2.57 -5.23 0.60
CA ALA A 179 -3.02 -4.10 1.40
C ALA A 179 -4.54 -4.16 1.63
N ALA A 180 -5.34 -4.46 0.60
CA ALA A 180 -6.81 -4.54 0.74
C ALA A 180 -7.23 -5.55 1.81
N THR A 181 -6.53 -6.70 1.90
CA THR A 181 -6.89 -7.75 2.85
C THR A 181 -6.47 -7.46 4.29
N CYS A 182 -5.48 -6.59 4.52
CA CYS A 182 -4.89 -6.40 5.84
C CYS A 182 -5.45 -5.22 6.64
N GLY A 183 -6.35 -4.43 6.06
CA GLY A 183 -6.98 -3.29 6.73
C GLY A 183 -8.26 -3.67 7.46
N LYS A 184 -8.46 -3.13 8.67
CA LYS A 184 -9.76 -3.20 9.36
C LYS A 184 -10.85 -2.49 8.54
N ILE A 185 -10.47 -1.38 7.89
CA ILE A 185 -11.27 -0.67 6.91
C ILE A 185 -10.44 -0.51 5.64
N CYS A 186 -10.90 -1.05 4.52
CA CYS A 186 -10.32 -0.84 3.21
C CYS A 186 -11.16 0.16 2.39
N VAL A 187 -10.49 1.20 1.89
CA VAL A 187 -11.03 2.15 0.93
C VAL A 187 -10.31 1.96 -0.41
N ALA A 188 -11.08 1.61 -1.44
CA ALA A 188 -10.58 1.42 -2.79
C ALA A 188 -10.95 2.62 -3.68
N GLU A 189 -9.99 3.15 -4.41
CA GLU A 189 -10.25 4.05 -5.53
C GLU A 189 -10.08 3.33 -6.87
N VAL A 190 -10.98 3.59 -7.81
CA VAL A 190 -11.02 2.96 -9.13
C VAL A 190 -11.20 3.99 -10.24
N GLU A 191 -10.78 3.65 -11.46
CA GLU A 191 -11.04 4.49 -12.64
C GLU A 191 -12.49 4.34 -13.11
N GLU A 192 -13.02 3.13 -13.01
CA GLU A 192 -14.36 2.78 -13.48
C GLU A 192 -15.13 2.03 -12.39
N ILE A 193 -16.31 2.55 -12.03
CA ILE A 193 -17.32 1.77 -11.31
C ILE A 193 -18.28 1.20 -12.35
N VAL A 194 -18.33 -0.13 -12.45
CA VAL A 194 -19.23 -0.85 -13.37
C VAL A 194 -20.46 -1.41 -12.62
N SER A 195 -21.49 -1.77 -13.37
CA SER A 195 -22.68 -2.43 -12.80
C SER A 195 -22.33 -3.79 -12.22
N VAL A 196 -23.04 -4.19 -11.16
CA VAL A 196 -22.93 -5.55 -10.60
C VAL A 196 -23.22 -6.58 -11.70
N GLY A 197 -22.36 -7.58 -11.81
CA GLY A 197 -22.43 -8.61 -12.87
C GLY A 197 -21.70 -8.25 -14.17
N ALA A 198 -21.16 -7.03 -14.31
CA ALA A 198 -20.32 -6.68 -15.47
C ALA A 198 -18.87 -7.15 -15.34
N LEU A 199 -18.41 -7.44 -14.11
CA LEU A 199 -17.14 -8.14 -13.88
C LEU A 199 -17.42 -9.64 -13.89
N ASP A 200 -16.74 -10.37 -14.76
CA ASP A 200 -16.80 -11.83 -14.77
C ASP A 200 -16.28 -12.35 -13.42
N PRO A 201 -17.01 -13.25 -12.72
CA PRO A 201 -16.58 -13.80 -11.44
C PRO A 201 -15.17 -14.41 -11.46
N ASP A 202 -14.75 -15.04 -12.55
CA ASP A 202 -13.42 -15.67 -12.69
C ASP A 202 -12.31 -14.66 -13.04
N GLU A 203 -12.66 -13.41 -13.36
CA GLU A 203 -11.72 -12.31 -13.62
C GLU A 203 -11.53 -11.37 -12.42
N ILE A 204 -12.30 -11.55 -11.34
CA ILE A 204 -12.18 -10.75 -10.11
C ILE A 204 -10.87 -11.08 -9.40
N HIS A 205 -10.06 -10.06 -9.12
CA HIS A 205 -8.76 -10.23 -8.47
C HIS A 205 -8.84 -10.10 -6.94
N THR A 206 -9.58 -9.10 -6.46
CA THR A 206 -9.86 -8.94 -5.03
C THR A 206 -11.37 -8.98 -4.83
N PRO A 207 -11.88 -10.02 -4.16
CA PRO A 207 -13.31 -10.12 -3.86
C PRO A 207 -13.77 -8.96 -2.97
N GLY A 208 -15.01 -8.52 -3.21
CA GLY A 208 -15.55 -7.34 -2.56
C GLY A 208 -15.69 -7.44 -1.04
N ILE A 209 -15.59 -8.65 -0.46
CA ILE A 209 -15.58 -8.84 1.00
C ILE A 209 -14.48 -8.04 1.70
N PHE A 210 -13.34 -7.82 1.03
CA PHE A 210 -12.21 -7.07 1.58
C PHE A 210 -12.36 -5.56 1.43
N VAL A 211 -13.36 -5.07 0.70
CA VAL A 211 -13.53 -3.64 0.42
C VAL A 211 -14.72 -3.09 1.20
N ASN A 212 -14.48 -2.10 2.06
CA ASN A 212 -15.53 -1.45 2.85
C ASN A 212 -16.13 -0.26 2.12
N ARG A 213 -15.30 0.54 1.45
CA ARG A 213 -15.70 1.77 0.74
C ARG A 213 -15.02 1.81 -0.63
N ILE A 214 -15.74 2.25 -1.66
CA ILE A 214 -15.21 2.42 -3.02
C ILE A 214 -15.56 3.81 -3.57
N ILE A 215 -14.58 4.45 -4.21
CA ILE A 215 -14.76 5.71 -4.93
C ILE A 215 -14.30 5.57 -6.38
N LYS A 216 -14.92 6.36 -7.27
CA LYS A 216 -14.36 6.63 -8.59
C LYS A 216 -13.48 7.88 -8.49
N GLY A 217 -12.26 7.82 -9.02
CA GLY A 217 -11.33 8.95 -9.05
C GLY A 217 -10.76 9.20 -10.43
N ASP A 218 -10.28 10.43 -10.64
CA ASP A 218 -9.38 10.75 -11.75
C ASP A 218 -7.94 10.48 -11.29
N HIS A 219 -7.06 10.06 -12.20
CA HIS A 219 -5.69 9.67 -11.84
C HIS A 219 -4.69 10.18 -12.89
N GLU A 220 -3.63 10.84 -12.42
CA GLU A 220 -2.55 11.36 -13.26
C GLU A 220 -1.68 10.21 -13.80
N LYS A 221 -1.42 9.17 -12.99
CA LYS A 221 -0.59 8.00 -13.36
C LYS A 221 0.80 8.40 -13.86
N ARG A 222 1.47 9.26 -13.10
CA ARG A 222 2.81 9.79 -13.43
C ARG A 222 3.81 8.66 -13.68
N ILE A 223 4.61 8.79 -14.74
CA ILE A 223 5.71 7.89 -15.07
C ILE A 223 6.99 8.50 -14.50
N GLU A 224 7.64 7.79 -13.59
CA GLU A 224 8.88 8.23 -12.95
C GLU A 224 10.05 8.32 -13.94
N ASN A 225 10.27 7.24 -14.70
CA ASN A 225 11.31 7.16 -15.72
C ASN A 225 10.72 6.67 -17.04
N LEU A 226 10.51 7.58 -18.00
CA LEU A 226 10.01 7.21 -19.33
C LEU A 226 11.15 6.67 -20.19
N THR A 227 11.18 5.35 -20.38
CA THR A 227 12.13 4.67 -21.27
C THR A 227 11.41 4.13 -22.49
N LEU A 228 11.87 4.52 -23.68
CA LEU A 228 11.35 4.08 -24.98
C LEU A 228 12.45 3.31 -25.72
N SER A 229 12.09 2.29 -26.51
CA SER A 229 13.02 1.66 -27.45
C SER A 229 13.31 2.61 -28.62
N ASN A 230 14.53 2.61 -29.15
CA ASN A 230 14.82 3.30 -30.40
C ASN A 230 14.03 2.67 -31.54
N SER A 231 13.33 3.47 -32.34
CA SER A 231 12.45 3.03 -33.42
C SER A 231 13.17 2.48 -34.66
N GLU A 232 14.50 2.34 -34.65
CA GLU A 232 15.31 1.95 -35.81
C GLU A 232 15.72 0.46 -35.86
N GLU A 233 15.45 -0.33 -34.82
CA GLU A 233 15.85 -1.76 -34.78
C GLU A 233 14.69 -2.76 -34.91
N ALA A 234 13.52 -2.31 -35.37
CA ALA A 234 12.40 -3.19 -35.72
C ALA A 234 12.23 -3.26 -37.25
N THR A 235 13.18 -3.91 -37.92
CA THR A 235 13.01 -4.47 -39.28
C THR A 235 12.54 -5.91 -39.22
#